data_AF-A0AAU8ZNU2-F1
#
_entry.id   AF-A0AAU8ZNU2-F1
#
_cell.length_a   1.000
_cell.length_b   1.000
_cell.length_c   1.000
_cell.angle_alpha   90.00
_cell.angle_beta   90.00
_cell.angle_gamma   90.00
#
_symmetry.space_group_name_H-M   'P 1'
#
loop_
_entity.id
_entity.type
_entity.pdbx_description
1 polymer ?
#
loop_
_entity_poly.entity_id
_entity_poly.type
_entity_poly.pdbx_seq_one_letter_code
_entity_poly.pdbx_strand_id
1 'polypeptide(L)'
;MNPTEFIRKNIISELEKLGYQGGVLDFAADQGLDHYRRCSQATRRGGMFDDCLRVAKLWAEKYGQKPSAGTKKKAKASRQVSMF
;
A
#
# COMPACT_ATOMS: atom_id res chain seq x y z
N MET A 1 4.67 21.12 -0.04
CA MET A 1 3.95 19.97 0.56
C MET A 1 4.94 19.17 1.38
N ASN A 2 4.57 18.80 2.61
CA ASN A 2 5.39 17.89 3.41
C ASN A 2 5.36 16.48 2.81
N PRO A 3 6.42 15.67 2.97
CA PRO A 3 6.47 14.30 2.48
C PRO A 3 5.31 13.44 2.96
N THR A 4 4.90 13.63 4.22
CA THR A 4 3.77 12.96 4.85
C THR A 4 2.43 13.29 4.16
N GLU A 5 2.18 14.56 3.88
CA GLU A 5 0.99 15.03 3.14
C GLU A 5 0.96 14.48 1.71
N PHE A 6 2.12 14.43 1.06
CA PHE A 6 2.25 13.83 -0.27
C PHE A 6 1.87 12.35 -0.25
N ILE A 7 2.39 11.58 0.69
CA ILE A 7 2.12 10.14 0.80
C ILE A 7 0.63 9.91 1.09
N ARG A 8 0.06 10.62 2.06
CA ARG A 8 -1.36 10.48 2.43
C ARG A 8 -2.28 10.72 1.24
N LYS A 9 -2.11 11.84 0.53
CA LYS A 9 -2.97 12.22 -0.61
C LYS A 9 -2.85 11.23 -1.77
N ASN A 10 -1.64 10.78 -2.09
CA ASN A 10 -1.45 9.81 -3.18
C ASN A 10 -1.99 8.42 -2.83
N ILE A 11 -1.89 7.98 -1.57
CA ILE A 11 -2.50 6.71 -1.15
C ILE A 11 -4.03 6.77 -1.29
N ILE A 12 -4.67 7.84 -0.82
CA ILE A 12 -6.12 8.01 -0.94
C ILE A 12 -6.54 7.97 -2.41
N SER A 13 -5.87 8.75 -3.27
CA SER A 13 -6.17 8.79 -4.70
C SER A 13 -6.02 7.43 -5.38
N GLU A 14 -4.99 6.65 -5.03
CA GLU A 14 -4.81 5.29 -5.56
C GLU A 14 -5.87 4.31 -5.05
N LEU A 15 -6.27 4.40 -3.79
CA LEU A 15 -7.33 3.55 -3.23
C LEU A 15 -8.71 3.91 -3.82
N GLU A 16 -8.99 5.18 -4.09
CA GLU A 16 -10.21 5.61 -4.79
C GLU A 16 -10.26 5.05 -6.22
N LYS A 17 -9.14 5.05 -6.96
CA LYS A 17 -9.05 4.42 -8.29
C LYS A 17 -9.33 2.93 -8.27
N LEU A 18 -9.01 2.27 -7.16
CA LEU A 18 -9.28 0.84 -6.96
C LEU A 18 -10.74 0.58 -6.56
N GLY A 19 -11.53 1.62 -6.29
CA GLY A 19 -12.94 1.53 -5.93
C GLY A 19 -13.20 1.38 -4.43
N TYR A 20 -12.19 1.55 -3.57
CA TYR A 20 -12.41 1.66 -2.13
C TYR A 20 -13.05 3.02 -1.82
N GLN A 21 -14.00 3.04 -0.88
CA GLN A 21 -14.75 4.25 -0.53
C GLN A 21 -14.99 4.34 0.98
N GLY A 22 -15.26 5.55 1.45
CA GLY A 22 -15.62 5.82 2.85
C GLY A 22 -14.43 5.89 3.80
N GLY A 23 -14.69 5.65 5.09
CA GLY A 23 -13.71 5.81 6.16
C GLY A 23 -12.49 4.87 6.08
N VAL A 24 -12.54 3.84 5.24
CA VAL A 24 -11.39 2.95 5.00
C VAL A 24 -10.22 3.66 4.31
N LEU A 25 -10.49 4.68 3.49
CA LEU A 25 -9.47 5.42 2.74
C LEU A 25 -8.54 6.18 3.70
N ASP A 26 -9.14 6.91 4.64
CA ASP A 26 -8.42 7.70 5.63
C ASP A 26 -7.60 6.81 6.55
N PHE A 27 -8.22 5.71 7.02
CA PHE A 27 -7.58 4.73 7.88
C PHE A 27 -6.40 4.01 7.19
N ALA A 28 -6.58 3.57 5.95
CA ALA A 28 -5.51 2.93 5.18
C ALA A 28 -4.36 3.89 4.87
N ALA A 29 -4.67 5.17 4.62
CA ALA A 29 -3.66 6.20 4.40
C ALA A 29 -2.85 6.50 5.66
N ASP A 30 -3.48 6.53 6.84
CA ASP A 30 -2.80 6.70 8.12
C ASP A 30 -1.83 5.53 8.40
N GLN A 31 -2.24 4.30 8.09
CA GLN A 31 -1.38 3.12 8.22
C GLN A 31 -0.18 3.13 7.26
N GLY A 32 -0.37 3.60 6.02
CA GLY A 32 0.74 3.82 5.09
C GLY A 32 1.69 4.92 5.55
N LEU A 33 1.16 5.98 6.17
CA LEU A 33 1.93 7.06 6.79
C LEU A 33 2.75 6.59 7.99
N ASP A 34 2.15 5.79 8.85
CA ASP A 34 2.81 5.20 10.00
C ASP A 34 3.95 4.27 9.55
N HIS A 35 3.77 3.52 8.45
CA HIS A 35 4.85 2.76 7.84
C HIS A 35 6.00 3.66 7.36
N TYR A 36 5.69 4.76 6.67
CA TYR A 36 6.69 5.76 6.25
C TYR A 36 7.48 6.33 7.42
N ARG A 37 6.81 6.59 8.56
CA ARG A 37 7.45 7.14 9.76
C ARG A 37 8.35 6.14 10.46
N ARG A 38 8.01 4.84 10.41
CA ARG A 38 8.76 3.76 11.06
C ARG A 38 9.91 3.22 10.19
N CYS A 39 9.80 3.33 8.87
CA CYS A 39 10.82 2.82 7.95
C CYS A 39 11.85 3.90 7.59
N SER A 40 13.12 3.66 7.97
CA SER A 40 14.26 4.52 7.62
C SER A 40 14.72 4.33 6.16
N GLN A 41 14.41 3.19 5.54
CA GLN A 41 14.74 2.89 4.14
C GLN A 41 13.61 2.14 3.45
N ALA A 42 13.44 2.42 2.16
CA ALA A 42 12.53 1.70 1.28
C ALA A 42 13.12 0.35 0.87
N THR A 43 12.26 -0.61 0.54
CA THR A 43 12.67 -1.96 0.09
C THR A 43 13.49 -1.89 -1.22
N ARG A 44 13.26 -0.86 -2.04
CA ARG A 44 14.09 -0.52 -3.21
C ARG A 44 14.40 0.96 -3.24
N ARG A 45 15.51 1.33 -3.89
CA ARG A 45 15.86 2.75 -4.12
C ARG A 45 14.69 3.48 -4.79
N GLY A 46 14.18 4.53 -4.13
CA GLY A 46 13.04 5.32 -4.61
C GLY A 46 11.66 4.68 -4.46
N GLY A 47 11.55 3.52 -3.81
CA GLY A 47 10.30 2.74 -3.72
C GLY A 47 9.44 2.97 -2.47
N MET A 48 9.74 3.97 -1.63
CA MET A 48 9.08 4.12 -0.33
C MET A 48 7.57 4.28 -0.45
N PHE A 49 7.11 5.00 -1.48
CA PHE A 49 5.68 5.17 -1.73
C PHE A 49 5.01 3.84 -2.08
N ASP A 50 5.65 2.98 -2.87
CA ASP A 50 5.12 1.66 -3.22
C ASP A 50 4.98 0.76 -1.99
N ASP A 51 5.97 0.80 -1.09
CA ASP A 51 5.90 0.11 0.21
C ASP A 51 4.72 0.61 1.07
N CYS A 52 4.55 1.93 1.15
CA CYS A 52 3.44 2.54 1.88
C CYS A 52 2.07 2.18 1.26
N LEU A 53 1.98 2.23 -0.07
CA LEU A 53 0.77 1.88 -0.82
C LEU A 53 0.41 0.40 -0.66
N ARG A 54 1.41 -0.48 -0.60
CA ARG A 54 1.22 -1.91 -0.34
C ARG A 54 0.62 -2.15 1.04
N VAL A 55 1.14 -1.47 2.08
CA VAL A 55 0.58 -1.55 3.43
C VAL A 55 -0.86 -1.01 3.45
N ALA A 56 -1.11 0.15 2.85
CA ALA A 56 -2.43 0.74 2.78
C ALA A 56 -3.45 -0.18 2.09
N LYS A 57 -3.07 -0.82 0.97
CA LYS A 57 -3.91 -1.82 0.27
C LYS A 57 -4.28 -3.00 1.17
N LEU A 58 -3.32 -3.57 1.90
CA LEU A 58 -3.59 -4.67 2.81
C LEU A 58 -4.59 -4.29 3.91
N TRP A 59 -4.49 -3.07 4.43
CA TRP A 59 -5.46 -2.54 5.39
C TRP A 59 -6.83 -2.29 4.74
N ALA A 60 -6.86 -1.69 3.56
CA ALA A 60 -8.11 -1.49 2.82
C ALA A 60 -8.81 -2.81 2.47
N GLU A 61 -8.07 -3.86 2.12
CA GLU A 61 -8.61 -5.20 1.88
C GLU A 61 -9.16 -5.86 3.15
N LYS A 62 -8.56 -5.56 4.32
CA LYS A 62 -8.94 -6.19 5.60
C LYS A 62 -10.17 -5.53 6.23
N TYR A 63 -10.33 -4.21 6.05
CA TYR A 63 -11.36 -3.41 6.73
C TYR A 63 -12.38 -2.78 5.77
N GLY A 64 -12.11 -2.74 4.47
CA GLY A 64 -13.01 -2.19 3.46
C GLY A 64 -13.95 -3.23 2.88
N GLN A 65 -15.12 -2.77 2.44
CA GLN A 65 -15.97 -3.54 1.52
C GLN A 65 -15.24 -3.63 0.18
N LYS A 66 -14.98 -4.86 -0.26
CA LYS A 66 -14.17 -5.15 -1.45
C LYS A 66 -14.85 -4.52 -2.68
N PRO A 67 -14.20 -3.60 -3.42
CA PRO A 67 -14.68 -3.27 -4.76
C PRO A 67 -14.65 -4.57 -5.57
N SER A 68 -15.76 -4.86 -6.24
CA SER A 68 -15.98 -6.10 -7.01
C SER A 68 -14.75 -6.43 -7.84
N ALA A 69 -14.19 -7.62 -7.58
CA ALA A 69 -12.88 -8.04 -8.05
C ALA A 69 -12.71 -7.89 -9.57
N GLY A 70 -11.84 -6.97 -9.98
CA GLY A 70 -11.38 -6.83 -11.36
C GLY A 70 -9.85 -6.88 -11.44
N THR A 71 -9.32 -8.06 -11.75
CA THR A 71 -8.00 -8.30 -12.37
C THR A 71 -6.78 -8.55 -11.47
N LYS A 72 -6.51 -9.84 -11.24
CA LYS A 72 -5.26 -10.61 -11.53
C LYS A 72 -3.92 -9.83 -11.39
N LYS A 73 -2.86 -10.28 -10.69
CA LYS A 73 -2.32 -11.64 -10.52
C LYS A 73 -1.47 -11.70 -9.24
N LYS A 74 -1.66 -12.76 -8.44
CA LYS A 74 -0.56 -13.30 -7.64
C LYS A 74 0.41 -13.98 -8.60
N ALA A 75 1.60 -13.41 -8.80
CA ALA A 75 2.74 -14.17 -9.29
C ALA A 75 3.57 -14.57 -8.05
N LYS A 76 3.33 -15.78 -7.53
CA LYS A 76 4.33 -16.49 -6.73
C LYS A 76 5.43 -16.95 -7.68
N ALA A 77 6.68 -16.67 -7.35
CA ALA A 77 7.77 -17.60 -7.63
C ALA A 77 8.87 -17.38 -6.58
N SER A 78 8.76 -18.17 -5.51
CA SER A 78 9.88 -18.55 -4.66
C SER A 78 11.06 -19.00 -5.52
N ARG A 79 12.21 -18.35 -5.37
CA ARG A 79 13.50 -18.96 -5.70
C ARG A 79 14.25 -19.18 -4.39
N GLN A 80 13.88 -20.28 -3.73
CA GLN A 80 14.79 -20.98 -2.84
C GLN A 80 15.97 -21.41 -3.71
N VAL A 81 17.08 -20.66 -3.66
CA VAL A 81 18.34 -21.16 -4.19
C VAL A 81 18.95 -22.01 -3.07
N SER A 82 19.03 -23.29 -3.38
CA SER A 82 19.58 -24.38 -2.60
C SER A 82 21.03 -24.11 -2.17
N MET A 83 21.25 -24.34 -0.88
CA MET A 83 22.41 -24.96 -0.25
C MET A 83 23.38 -25.66 -1.22
N PHE A 84 24.55 -25.04 -1.43
CA PHE A 84 25.88 -25.67 -1.56
C PHE A 84 26.92 -24.63 -1.14
#